data_AF-A0A0V0W192-F1
#
_entry.id   AF-A0A0V0W192-F1
#
_cell.length_a   1.000
_cell.length_b   1.000
_cell.length_c   1.000
_cell.angle_alpha   90.00
_cell.angle_beta   90.00
_cell.angle_gamma   90.00
#
_symmetry.space_group_name_H-M   'P 1'
#
loop_
_entity.id
_entity.type
_entity.pdbx_description
1 polymer ?
#
loop_
_entity_poly.entity_id
_entity_poly.type
_entity_poly.pdbx_seq_one_letter_code
_entity_poly.pdbx_strand_id
1 'polypeptide(L)'
;MHIRWVFVLWFSFPRYSLATSKCYNLDGTAPADWFIVYKAPAQNAEKALIAGGGAAAWQNIADLTRAAGHAVAKSLEHVIMANADNKFIAYNNIPPDVPKIKTKSNSKGVLMMNPRVADEASWIVHTVPGFPKALRGYVFPPAEIQKGHLFICLTIKESEIDAIAMTLRIATPLLYHNDIPENEINSRPNVQNLAEGRSRFMPPLTMAQEISTAGPGGLKVAIYSKSEKSRYEIYRRVLVKKLKTSIKVWTTRDKTLKSDCRILNRNIKLVTSPITIGDHASSLESDVSQWLISDPGNKFCAVDKPYHKSQTKEPAIAVCIDDATIFGHFNLIGQNVENCA
;
A
#
# COMPACT_ATOMS: atom_id res chain seq x y z
N MET A 1 -45.63 -4.17 52.31
CA MET A 1 -45.19 -3.63 51.00
C MET A 1 -43.67 -3.64 50.99
N HIS A 2 -43.03 -4.67 50.46
CA HIS A 2 -41.56 -4.80 50.41
C HIS A 2 -41.08 -4.49 49.00
N ILE A 3 -40.38 -3.36 48.84
CA ILE A 3 -39.74 -2.96 47.59
C ILE A 3 -38.36 -3.64 47.56
N ARG A 4 -38.22 -4.64 46.69
CA ARG A 4 -36.92 -5.25 46.36
C ARG A 4 -36.20 -4.36 45.35
N TRP A 5 -35.10 -3.76 45.77
CA TRP A 5 -34.17 -3.08 44.88
C TRP A 5 -33.30 -4.11 44.16
N VAL A 6 -33.45 -4.20 42.83
CA VAL A 6 -32.54 -4.98 41.98
C VAL A 6 -31.40 -4.05 41.58
N PHE A 7 -30.23 -4.23 42.19
CA PHE A 7 -28.99 -3.61 41.71
C PHE A 7 -28.50 -4.40 40.49
N VAL A 8 -28.66 -3.82 39.29
CA VAL A 8 -28.05 -4.34 38.06
C VAL A 8 -26.59 -3.87 38.05
N LEU A 9 -25.67 -4.75 38.45
CA LEU A 9 -24.23 -4.55 38.28
C LEU A 9 -23.91 -4.63 36.78
N TRP A 10 -23.66 -3.48 36.16
CA TRP A 10 -23.11 -3.39 34.81
C TRP A 10 -21.64 -3.82 34.86
N PHE A 11 -21.38 -5.11 34.62
CA PHE A 11 -20.03 -5.59 34.38
C PHE A 11 -19.60 -5.13 32.98
N SER A 12 -18.93 -3.98 32.91
CA SER A 12 -18.11 -3.62 31.75
C SER A 12 -16.92 -4.56 31.72
N PHE A 13 -17.05 -5.69 31.01
CA PHE A 13 -15.91 -6.54 30.69
C PHE A 13 -14.87 -5.68 29.94
N PRO A 14 -13.60 -5.65 30.39
CA PRO A 14 -12.54 -5.07 29.58
C PRO A 14 -12.60 -5.76 28.22
N ARG A 15 -12.77 -5.01 27.13
CA ARG A 15 -12.57 -5.56 25.79
C ARG A 15 -11.14 -6.09 25.78
N TYR A 16 -10.97 -7.42 25.76
CA TYR A 16 -9.70 -8.01 25.38
C TYR A 16 -9.30 -7.32 24.07
N SER A 17 -8.12 -6.71 24.04
CA SER A 17 -7.60 -6.10 22.82
C SER A 17 -7.35 -7.22 21.83
N LEU A 18 -8.33 -7.51 20.97
CA LEU A 18 -8.17 -8.42 19.85
C LEU A 18 -7.06 -7.86 18.95
N ALA A 19 -6.22 -8.76 18.42
CA ALA A 19 -5.12 -8.38 17.55
C ALA A 19 -5.62 -7.54 16.36
N THR A 20 -5.06 -6.35 16.14
CA THR A 20 -5.43 -5.56 14.97
C THR A 20 -4.67 -6.02 13.73
N SER A 21 -5.04 -7.15 13.13
CA SER A 21 -4.39 -7.62 11.90
C SER A 21 -5.14 -7.24 10.62
N LYS A 22 -6.26 -6.53 10.72
CA LYS A 22 -7.11 -6.10 9.58
C LYS A 22 -6.97 -4.60 9.30
N CYS A 23 -7.43 -4.17 8.14
CA CYS A 23 -7.65 -2.76 7.87
C CYS A 23 -8.79 -2.23 8.76
N TYR A 24 -8.78 -0.93 9.03
CA TYR A 24 -9.79 -0.25 9.85
C TYR A 24 -10.41 0.91 9.10
N ASN A 25 -11.59 1.31 9.55
CA ASN A 25 -12.33 2.40 8.97
C ASN A 25 -11.75 3.79 9.29
N LEU A 26 -12.36 4.83 8.73
CA LEU A 26 -11.83 6.21 8.71
C LEU A 26 -11.45 6.75 10.09
N ASP A 27 -12.20 6.38 11.13
CA ASP A 27 -12.00 6.80 12.52
C ASP A 27 -11.30 5.73 13.39
N GLY A 28 -10.99 4.56 12.82
CA GLY A 28 -10.32 3.46 13.52
C GLY A 28 -11.23 2.68 14.49
N THR A 29 -12.54 2.75 14.34
CA THR A 29 -13.51 2.13 15.27
C THR A 29 -13.96 0.74 14.86
N ALA A 30 -13.91 0.39 13.58
CA ALA A 30 -14.38 -0.88 13.05
C ALA A 30 -13.46 -1.43 11.94
N PRO A 31 -13.36 -2.77 11.79
CA PRO A 31 -12.65 -3.37 10.66
C PRO A 31 -13.22 -2.93 9.31
N ALA A 32 -12.35 -2.75 8.34
CA ALA A 32 -12.69 -2.45 6.96
C ALA A 32 -12.02 -3.47 6.03
N ASP A 33 -12.60 -3.69 4.85
CA ASP A 33 -11.99 -4.59 3.87
C ASP A 33 -10.75 -3.97 3.22
N TRP A 34 -10.78 -2.66 2.98
CA TRP A 34 -9.65 -1.91 2.44
C TRP A 34 -9.82 -0.42 2.74
N PHE A 35 -8.71 0.30 2.66
CA PHE A 35 -8.71 1.76 2.54
C PHE A 35 -7.58 2.23 1.63
N ILE A 36 -7.75 3.42 1.05
CA ILE A 36 -6.71 4.18 0.38
C ILE A 36 -6.68 5.56 1.03
N VAL A 37 -5.55 5.92 1.62
CA VAL A 37 -5.34 7.28 2.15
C VAL A 37 -4.35 8.00 1.24
N TYR A 38 -4.77 9.16 0.75
CA TYR A 38 -3.92 10.08 0.05
C TYR A 38 -3.65 11.26 0.96
N LYS A 39 -2.40 11.31 1.43
CA LYS A 39 -1.86 12.44 2.16
C LYS A 39 -1.42 13.51 1.18
N ALA A 40 -1.95 14.72 1.28
CA ALA A 40 -1.50 15.86 0.48
C ALA A 40 -0.29 16.56 1.14
N PRO A 41 0.56 17.26 0.36
CA PRO A 41 1.66 18.05 0.90
C PRO A 41 1.17 19.13 1.88
N ALA A 42 1.88 19.30 3.00
CA ALA A 42 1.61 20.31 4.03
C ALA A 42 0.21 20.26 4.66
N GLN A 43 -0.55 19.19 4.42
CA GLN A 43 -1.79 18.88 5.11
C GLN A 43 -1.53 17.84 6.21
N ASN A 44 -2.25 17.97 7.31
CA ASN A 44 -2.26 17.01 8.41
C ASN A 44 -3.56 16.18 8.40
N ALA A 45 -4.69 16.84 8.12
CA ALA A 45 -5.95 16.18 7.81
C ALA A 45 -5.88 15.70 6.35
N GLU A 46 -6.23 14.44 6.11
CA GLU A 46 -5.98 13.81 4.81
C GLU A 46 -7.26 13.32 4.17
N LYS A 47 -7.14 12.91 2.90
CA LYS A 47 -8.26 12.37 2.12
C LYS A 47 -8.17 10.86 2.07
N ALA A 48 -9.28 10.20 2.33
CA ALA A 48 -9.37 8.75 2.30
C ALA A 48 -10.54 8.26 1.46
N LEU A 49 -10.33 7.14 0.77
CA LEU A 49 -11.35 6.28 0.21
C LEU A 49 -11.37 5.00 1.06
N ILE A 50 -12.56 4.45 1.30
CA ILE A 50 -12.75 3.28 2.14
C ILE A 50 -13.80 2.35 1.54
N ALA A 51 -13.65 1.05 1.80
CA ALA A 51 -14.67 0.05 1.49
C ALA A 51 -16.08 0.45 1.95
N GLY A 52 -17.09 0.13 1.12
CA GLY A 52 -18.51 0.42 1.38
C GLY A 52 -18.97 1.77 0.85
N GLY A 53 -20.07 2.30 1.37
CA GLY A 53 -20.70 3.55 0.90
C GLY A 53 -19.78 4.80 0.98
N GLY A 54 -18.68 4.73 1.74
CA GLY A 54 -17.65 5.76 1.81
C GLY A 54 -16.73 5.84 0.59
N ALA A 55 -16.75 4.85 -0.32
CA ALA A 55 -15.98 4.89 -1.56
C ALA A 55 -16.53 5.92 -2.58
N ALA A 56 -17.70 6.51 -2.34
CA ALA A 56 -18.34 7.44 -3.28
C ALA A 56 -17.62 8.80 -3.41
N ALA A 57 -16.85 9.22 -2.41
CA ALA A 57 -16.13 10.49 -2.41
C ALA A 57 -14.91 10.45 -1.48
N TRP A 58 -13.93 11.32 -1.73
CA TRP A 58 -12.81 11.56 -0.80
C TRP A 58 -13.32 12.09 0.54
N GLN A 59 -13.05 11.35 1.61
CA GLN A 59 -13.47 11.67 2.98
C GLN A 59 -12.32 12.29 3.77
N ASN A 60 -12.62 13.24 4.65
CA ASN A 60 -11.64 13.75 5.61
C ASN A 60 -11.36 12.70 6.68
N ILE A 61 -10.09 12.49 7.00
CA ILE A 61 -9.66 11.73 8.18
C ILE A 61 -8.94 12.63 9.17
N ALA A 62 -8.87 12.17 10.42
CA ALA A 62 -8.12 12.87 11.45
C ALA A 62 -6.63 12.98 11.10
N ASP A 63 -5.96 13.91 11.80
CA ASP A 63 -4.54 14.21 11.66
C ASP A 63 -3.65 12.96 11.69
N LEU A 64 -2.97 12.65 10.58
CA LEU A 64 -2.10 11.47 10.46
C LEU A 64 -0.88 11.51 11.39
N THR A 65 -0.57 12.63 12.03
CA THR A 65 0.52 12.71 13.01
C THR A 65 0.11 12.19 14.39
N ARG A 66 -1.21 12.03 14.62
CA ARG A 66 -1.75 11.51 15.89
C ARG A 66 -1.72 9.98 15.91
N ALA A 67 -1.55 9.39 17.09
CA ALA A 67 -1.50 7.94 17.24
C ALA A 67 -2.88 7.25 17.25
N ALA A 68 -3.97 7.99 17.05
CA ALA A 68 -5.33 7.48 17.18
C ALA A 68 -6.33 8.33 16.38
N GLY A 69 -7.53 7.75 16.18
CA GLY A 69 -8.65 8.43 15.53
C GLY A 69 -8.61 8.38 14.01
N HIS A 70 -7.76 7.54 13.42
CA HIS A 70 -7.74 7.33 11.98
C HIS A 70 -7.32 5.90 11.58
N ALA A 71 -7.70 5.52 10.35
CA ALA A 71 -7.47 4.19 9.77
C ALA A 71 -6.01 3.73 9.84
N VAL A 72 -5.06 4.58 9.44
CA VAL A 72 -3.63 4.22 9.34
C VAL A 72 -3.02 3.81 10.68
N ALA A 73 -3.19 4.62 11.74
CA ALA A 73 -2.63 4.31 13.05
C ALA A 73 -3.27 3.06 13.64
N LYS A 74 -4.60 2.92 13.49
CA LYS A 74 -5.31 1.75 14.02
C LYS A 74 -4.91 0.45 13.32
N SER A 75 -4.77 0.45 12.00
CA SER A 75 -4.29 -0.71 11.25
C SER A 75 -2.82 -1.05 11.50
N LEU A 76 -2.06 -0.12 12.07
CA LEU A 76 -0.67 -0.36 12.46
C LEU A 76 -0.51 -0.54 13.97
N GLU A 77 -1.59 -0.57 14.76
CA GLU A 77 -1.54 -0.56 16.23
C GLU A 77 -0.62 -1.66 16.77
N HIS A 78 -0.67 -2.87 16.18
CA HIS A 78 0.13 -4.01 16.61
C HIS A 78 1.47 -4.17 15.86
N VAL A 79 1.75 -3.24 14.94
CA VAL A 79 3.06 -3.04 14.32
C VAL A 79 3.88 -2.06 15.15
N ILE A 80 3.24 -1.04 15.73
CA ILE A 80 3.88 -0.02 16.56
C ILE A 80 3.95 -0.38 18.05
N MET A 81 3.11 -1.32 18.50
CA MET A 81 3.02 -1.78 19.88
C MET A 81 2.94 -3.31 19.89
N ALA A 82 3.65 -3.94 20.83
CA ALA A 82 3.71 -5.39 20.88
C ALA A 82 2.35 -6.03 21.22
N ASN A 83 2.03 -7.13 20.56
CA ASN A 83 0.93 -8.01 20.88
C ASN A 83 1.38 -9.47 20.68
N ALA A 84 0.95 -10.37 21.56
CA ALA A 84 1.38 -11.75 21.53
C ALA A 84 0.92 -12.51 20.27
N ASP A 85 -0.23 -12.15 19.72
CA ASP A 85 -0.92 -12.88 18.66
C ASP A 85 -0.67 -12.28 17.27
N ASN A 86 -0.42 -10.98 17.19
CA ASN A 86 -0.08 -10.31 15.93
C ASN A 86 1.38 -10.57 15.54
N LYS A 87 1.63 -10.90 14.27
CA LYS A 87 2.94 -11.16 13.69
C LYS A 87 3.04 -10.43 12.35
N PHE A 88 4.18 -9.86 12.01
CA PHE A 88 4.35 -9.06 10.82
C PHE A 88 5.76 -9.06 10.24
N ILE A 89 5.81 -8.80 8.94
CA ILE A 89 7.01 -8.44 8.19
C ILE A 89 6.89 -6.96 7.85
N ALA A 90 7.87 -6.16 8.24
CA ALA A 90 7.94 -4.75 7.86
C ALA A 90 9.14 -4.51 6.93
N TYR A 91 8.88 -3.79 5.84
CA TYR A 91 9.88 -3.49 4.84
C TYR A 91 9.85 -2.04 4.41
N ASN A 92 11.02 -1.44 4.22
CA ASN A 92 11.17 -0.05 3.80
C ASN A 92 12.60 0.16 3.30
N ASN A 93 12.78 0.84 2.17
CA ASN A 93 14.10 1.16 1.65
C ASN A 93 14.84 2.24 2.45
N ILE A 94 14.13 3.01 3.27
CA ILE A 94 14.66 3.95 4.26
C ILE A 94 13.99 3.60 5.59
N PRO A 95 14.44 2.55 6.30
CA PRO A 95 13.78 2.13 7.52
C PRO A 95 14.02 3.13 8.67
N PRO A 96 13.09 3.23 9.63
CA PRO A 96 13.21 4.17 10.74
C PRO A 96 14.45 3.93 11.60
N ASP A 97 15.17 5.02 11.89
CA ASP A 97 16.33 5.06 12.78
C ASP A 97 17.53 4.19 12.32
N VAL A 98 17.58 3.79 11.04
CA VAL A 98 18.75 3.08 10.49
C VAL A 98 19.37 3.90 9.36
N PRO A 99 20.53 4.54 9.60
CA PRO A 99 21.17 5.38 8.60
C PRO A 99 21.89 4.55 7.53
N LYS A 100 21.92 5.08 6.29
CA LYS A 100 22.87 4.68 5.22
C LYS A 100 22.74 3.24 4.71
N ILE A 101 21.57 2.60 4.75
CA ILE A 101 21.38 1.32 4.06
C ILE A 101 21.32 1.53 2.55
N LYS A 102 22.11 0.75 1.80
CA LYS A 102 22.04 0.71 0.33
C LYS A 102 21.12 -0.42 -0.10
N THR A 103 19.98 -0.05 -0.68
CA THR A 103 19.10 -0.99 -1.39
C THR A 103 18.68 -0.39 -2.72
N LYS A 104 18.38 -1.24 -3.70
CA LYS A 104 17.84 -0.83 -4.99
C LYS A 104 16.32 -0.89 -5.04
N SER A 105 15.67 -1.52 -4.07
CA SER A 105 14.21 -1.55 -3.98
C SER A 105 13.68 -0.25 -3.40
N ASN A 106 12.51 0.20 -3.85
CA ASN A 106 11.82 1.36 -3.25
C ASN A 106 10.58 0.95 -2.43
N SER A 107 10.23 -0.34 -2.47
CA SER A 107 9.10 -0.94 -1.77
C SER A 107 9.10 -0.59 -0.29
N LYS A 108 7.92 -0.18 0.20
CA LYS A 108 7.64 0.03 1.62
C LYS A 108 6.27 -0.52 1.97
N GLY A 109 6.14 -1.09 3.16
CA GLY A 109 4.89 -1.70 3.59
C GLY A 109 5.05 -2.63 4.76
N VAL A 110 3.92 -3.23 5.14
CA VAL A 110 3.80 -4.18 6.23
C VAL A 110 2.87 -5.30 5.81
N LEU A 111 3.30 -6.54 5.98
CA LEU A 111 2.46 -7.73 5.83
C LEU A 111 2.23 -8.28 7.24
N MET A 112 0.98 -8.28 7.68
CA MET A 112 0.60 -8.55 9.08
C MET A 112 -0.45 -9.66 9.13
N MET A 113 -0.38 -10.50 10.16
CA MET A 113 -1.30 -11.63 10.37
C MET A 113 -1.46 -11.94 11.87
N ASN A 114 -2.58 -12.56 12.23
CA ASN A 114 -2.75 -13.27 13.49
C ASN A 114 -2.79 -14.78 13.20
N PRO A 115 -1.71 -15.54 13.44
CA PRO A 115 -1.68 -16.98 13.17
C PRO A 115 -2.66 -17.82 13.99
N ARG A 116 -3.31 -17.24 15.02
CA ARG A 116 -4.27 -17.96 15.87
C ARG A 116 -5.70 -17.88 15.36
N VAL A 117 -6.00 -16.98 14.43
CA VAL A 117 -7.37 -16.70 13.96
C VAL A 117 -7.38 -16.70 12.45
N ALA A 118 -8.18 -17.61 11.89
CA ALA A 118 -8.33 -17.75 10.45
C ALA A 118 -8.73 -16.42 9.78
N ASP A 119 -8.07 -16.11 8.67
CA ASP A 119 -8.36 -14.95 7.81
C ASP A 119 -8.28 -13.59 8.55
N GLU A 120 -7.34 -13.50 9.49
CA GLU A 120 -6.99 -12.27 10.18
C GLU A 120 -5.61 -11.79 9.72
N ALA A 121 -5.58 -11.23 8.51
CA ALA A 121 -4.38 -10.67 7.90
C ALA A 121 -4.64 -9.40 7.10
N SER A 122 -3.60 -8.58 6.93
CA SER A 122 -3.63 -7.40 6.08
C SER A 122 -2.27 -7.13 5.46
N TRP A 123 -2.33 -6.46 4.32
CA TRP A 123 -1.16 -5.97 3.63
C TRP A 123 -1.29 -4.46 3.40
N ILE A 124 -0.32 -3.73 3.94
CA ILE A 124 -0.22 -2.27 3.85
C ILE A 124 0.93 -1.93 2.91
N VAL A 125 0.66 -1.11 1.90
CA VAL A 125 1.65 -0.53 0.99
C VAL A 125 1.65 0.97 1.16
N HIS A 126 2.83 1.59 1.29
CA HIS A 126 2.93 3.03 1.46
C HIS A 126 4.17 3.62 0.82
N THR A 127 4.25 4.96 0.84
CA THR A 127 5.34 5.72 0.22
C THR A 127 6.25 6.42 1.24
N VAL A 128 5.86 6.45 2.53
CA VAL A 128 6.55 7.18 3.60
C VAL A 128 7.89 6.54 4.01
N PRO A 129 9.05 7.20 3.82
CA PRO A 129 10.33 6.77 4.37
C PRO A 129 10.38 6.96 5.89
N GLY A 130 11.12 6.11 6.60
CA GLY A 130 11.27 6.19 8.06
C GLY A 130 10.03 5.75 8.85
N PHE A 131 9.13 5.00 8.23
CA PHE A 131 7.83 4.59 8.80
C PHE A 131 7.47 3.14 8.41
N PRO A 132 6.65 2.43 9.22
CA PRO A 132 6.37 2.68 10.64
C PRO A 132 7.55 2.31 11.55
N LYS A 133 7.55 2.77 12.79
CA LYS A 133 8.54 2.34 13.80
C LYS A 133 8.10 1.03 14.44
N ALA A 134 8.59 -0.10 13.92
CA ALA A 134 8.27 -1.42 14.46
C ALA A 134 8.51 -1.48 15.98
N LEU A 135 7.45 -1.79 16.73
CA LEU A 135 7.39 -1.95 18.19
C LEU A 135 7.87 -0.74 19.00
N ARG A 136 7.87 0.47 18.42
CA ARG A 136 8.44 1.68 19.04
C ARG A 136 7.49 2.88 19.01
N GLY A 137 6.19 2.62 19.02
CA GLY A 137 5.14 3.63 19.05
C GLY A 137 4.87 4.29 17.70
N TYR A 138 3.74 4.99 17.62
CA TYR A 138 3.35 5.72 16.43
C TYR A 138 4.10 7.05 16.34
N VAL A 139 4.89 7.22 15.29
CA VAL A 139 5.50 8.51 14.95
C VAL A 139 5.45 8.67 13.44
N PHE A 140 4.62 9.59 12.96
CA PHE A 140 4.69 10.01 11.57
C PHE A 140 5.97 10.86 11.38
N PRO A 141 6.84 10.56 10.40
CA PRO A 141 8.12 11.25 10.25
C PRO A 141 7.94 12.75 9.97
N PRO A 142 8.51 13.66 10.79
CA PRO A 142 8.31 15.11 10.60
C PRO A 142 8.77 15.63 9.23
N ALA A 143 9.84 15.04 8.67
CA ALA A 143 10.36 15.39 7.34
C ALA A 143 9.40 15.07 6.18
N GLU A 144 8.38 14.25 6.44
CA GLU A 144 7.42 13.77 5.46
C GLU A 144 6.06 14.48 5.57
N ILE A 145 5.87 15.37 6.55
CA ILE A 145 4.65 16.19 6.68
C ILE A 145 4.47 17.13 5.47
N GLN A 146 5.57 17.68 4.98
CA GLN A 146 5.59 18.61 3.84
C GLN A 146 5.43 17.91 2.49
N LYS A 147 5.24 16.59 2.46
CA LYS A 147 5.17 15.80 1.23
C LYS A 147 3.86 15.04 1.08
N GLY A 148 3.48 14.83 -0.17
CA GLY A 148 2.35 14.00 -0.56
C GLY A 148 2.72 12.52 -0.49
N HIS A 149 1.83 11.71 0.09
CA HIS A 149 2.04 10.28 0.30
C HIS A 149 0.78 9.48 0.03
N LEU A 150 0.95 8.26 -0.45
CA LEU A 150 -0.11 7.28 -0.60
C LEU A 150 0.05 6.14 0.40
N PHE A 151 -1.09 5.67 0.93
CA PHE A 151 -1.25 4.44 1.69
C PHE A 151 -2.37 3.60 1.07
N ILE A 152 -2.15 2.30 0.99
CA ILE A 152 -3.17 1.31 0.64
C ILE A 152 -3.12 0.23 1.71
N CYS A 153 -4.27 -0.09 2.29
CA CYS A 153 -4.42 -1.25 3.17
C CYS A 153 -5.44 -2.20 2.56
N LEU A 154 -5.09 -3.48 2.51
CA LEU A 154 -5.92 -4.57 2.03
C LEU A 154 -6.08 -5.59 3.16
N THR A 155 -7.30 -5.83 3.63
CA THR A 155 -7.60 -6.99 4.49
C THR A 155 -7.64 -8.20 3.57
N ILE A 156 -6.81 -9.20 3.87
CA ILE A 156 -6.60 -10.36 3.01
C ILE A 156 -6.88 -11.64 3.78
N LYS A 157 -7.21 -12.68 3.02
CA LYS A 157 -7.23 -14.04 3.56
C LYS A 157 -5.81 -14.54 3.75
N GLU A 158 -5.65 -15.51 4.65
CA GLU A 158 -4.34 -16.12 4.86
C GLU A 158 -3.81 -16.83 3.60
N SER A 159 -4.69 -17.32 2.73
CA SER A 159 -4.33 -17.94 1.45
C SER A 159 -3.53 -17.00 0.54
N GLU A 160 -3.72 -15.69 0.65
CA GLU A 160 -3.11 -14.69 -0.23
C GLU A 160 -1.67 -14.33 0.18
N ILE A 161 -1.27 -14.65 1.42
CA ILE A 161 0.01 -14.26 2.02
C ILE A 161 1.20 -14.77 1.19
N ASP A 162 1.16 -16.05 0.78
CA ASP A 162 2.28 -16.66 0.05
C ASP A 162 2.42 -16.08 -1.36
N ALA A 163 1.30 -15.75 -2.01
CA ALA A 163 1.29 -15.06 -3.31
C ALA A 163 1.88 -13.65 -3.22
N ILE A 164 1.54 -12.89 -2.17
CA ILE A 164 2.14 -11.57 -1.89
C ILE A 164 3.65 -11.73 -1.65
N ALA A 165 4.05 -12.67 -0.79
CA ALA A 165 5.45 -12.93 -0.48
C ALA A 165 6.27 -13.30 -1.72
N MET A 166 5.68 -14.06 -2.66
CA MET A 166 6.31 -14.42 -3.93
C MET A 166 6.66 -13.18 -4.77
N THR A 167 5.75 -12.20 -4.83
CA THR A 167 5.98 -10.95 -5.58
C THR A 167 6.95 -10.00 -4.86
N LEU A 168 6.87 -9.91 -3.53
CA LEU A 168 7.83 -9.16 -2.74
C LEU A 168 9.23 -9.72 -2.91
N ARG A 169 9.41 -11.04 -2.95
CA ARG A 169 10.71 -11.67 -3.21
C ARG A 169 11.35 -11.14 -4.50
N ILE A 170 10.56 -10.99 -5.57
CA ILE A 170 11.03 -10.47 -6.87
C ILE A 170 11.43 -8.99 -6.77
N ALA A 171 10.69 -8.21 -5.98
CA ALA A 171 10.97 -6.81 -5.73
C ALA A 171 12.15 -6.57 -4.75
N THR A 172 12.65 -7.65 -4.12
CA THR A 172 13.77 -7.67 -3.17
C THR A 172 13.75 -6.49 -2.18
N PRO A 173 12.65 -6.29 -1.43
CA PRO A 173 12.54 -5.19 -0.48
C PRO A 173 13.53 -5.36 0.67
N LEU A 174 13.88 -4.25 1.31
CA LEU A 174 14.67 -4.28 2.53
C LEU A 174 13.74 -4.54 3.72
N LEU A 175 13.79 -5.76 4.28
CA LEU A 175 13.09 -6.10 5.50
C LEU A 175 13.87 -5.53 6.70
N TYR A 176 13.18 -4.86 7.62
CA TYR A 176 13.78 -4.32 8.84
C TYR A 176 13.14 -4.86 10.12
N HIS A 177 12.02 -5.58 9.99
CA HIS A 177 11.41 -6.35 11.06
C HIS A 177 10.75 -7.61 10.47
N ASN A 178 10.87 -8.72 11.18
CA ASN A 178 10.20 -9.98 10.88
C ASN A 178 10.08 -10.78 12.18
N ASP A 179 8.86 -11.03 12.63
CA ASP A 179 8.57 -11.89 13.78
C ASP A 179 7.60 -13.04 13.43
N ILE A 180 7.43 -13.35 12.13
CA ILE A 180 6.60 -14.49 11.69
C ILE A 180 7.16 -15.79 12.28
N PRO A 181 6.33 -16.62 12.94
CA PRO A 181 6.83 -17.78 13.67
C PRO A 181 7.23 -18.94 12.74
N GLU A 182 8.11 -19.80 13.27
CA GLU A 182 8.60 -21.09 12.73
C GLU A 182 7.63 -21.81 11.79
N ASN A 183 6.46 -22.11 12.36
CA ASN A 183 5.38 -22.88 11.75
C ASN A 183 4.73 -22.17 10.55
N GLU A 184 4.54 -20.85 10.62
CA GLU A 184 4.01 -20.06 9.51
C GLU A 184 5.03 -19.94 8.37
N ILE A 185 6.31 -19.82 8.71
CA ILE A 185 7.41 -19.82 7.74
C ILE A 185 7.48 -21.17 7.01
N ASN A 186 7.45 -22.28 7.74
CA ASN A 186 7.60 -23.62 7.18
C ASN A 186 6.41 -24.07 6.33
N SER A 187 5.21 -23.56 6.61
CA SER A 187 4.01 -23.82 5.80
C SER A 187 3.94 -22.95 4.54
N ARG A 188 4.72 -21.86 4.46
CA ARG A 188 4.65 -20.85 3.40
C ARG A 188 6.03 -20.61 2.78
N PRO A 189 6.40 -21.37 1.74
CA PRO A 189 7.78 -21.35 1.22
C PRO A 189 8.20 -19.98 0.68
N ASN A 190 7.30 -19.15 0.15
CA ASN A 190 7.69 -17.82 -0.32
C ASN A 190 7.90 -16.85 0.84
N VAL A 191 7.19 -17.00 1.96
CA VAL A 191 7.44 -16.25 3.20
C VAL A 191 8.82 -16.61 3.76
N GLN A 192 9.16 -17.90 3.81
CA GLN A 192 10.50 -18.36 4.19
C GLN A 192 11.59 -17.76 3.31
N ASN A 193 11.44 -17.88 1.99
CA ASN A 193 12.43 -17.35 1.07
C ASN A 193 12.59 -15.82 1.15
N LEU A 194 11.49 -15.10 1.44
CA LEU A 194 11.50 -13.66 1.67
C LEU A 194 12.26 -13.32 2.96
N ALA A 195 11.94 -14.00 4.07
CA ALA A 195 12.55 -13.81 5.38
C ALA A 195 14.07 -14.09 5.37
N GLU A 196 14.49 -15.15 4.69
CA GLU A 196 15.91 -15.54 4.59
C GLU A 196 16.70 -14.75 3.53
N GLY A 197 16.06 -13.81 2.82
CA GLY A 197 16.72 -13.03 1.77
C GLY A 197 17.24 -13.87 0.60
N ARG A 198 16.66 -15.06 0.37
CA ARG A 198 17.07 -15.96 -0.72
C ARG A 198 16.74 -15.33 -2.08
N SER A 199 17.75 -14.69 -2.66
CA SER A 199 17.64 -13.92 -3.92
C SER A 199 18.08 -14.69 -5.16
N ARG A 200 18.31 -16.02 -5.07
CA ARG A 200 18.64 -16.85 -6.24
C ARG A 200 17.43 -16.95 -7.18
N PHE A 201 17.28 -15.91 -8.00
CA PHE A 201 16.30 -15.84 -9.07
C PHE A 201 16.78 -16.64 -10.26
N MET A 202 16.20 -17.83 -10.41
CA MET A 202 15.94 -18.41 -11.73
C MET A 202 14.73 -17.71 -12.35
N PRO A 203 14.61 -17.66 -13.69
CA PRO A 203 13.41 -17.17 -14.35
C PRO A 203 12.11 -17.76 -13.75
N PRO A 204 11.00 -17.00 -13.74
CA PRO A 204 10.81 -15.75 -14.47
C PRO A 204 11.35 -14.49 -13.76
N LEU A 205 11.90 -13.55 -14.56
CA LEU A 205 12.47 -12.28 -14.06
C LEU A 205 11.40 -11.20 -13.77
N THR A 206 10.15 -11.50 -14.09
CA THR A 206 8.94 -10.72 -13.80
C THR A 206 7.86 -11.65 -13.28
N MET A 207 7.07 -11.20 -12.33
CA MET A 207 5.97 -11.98 -11.76
C MET A 207 4.66 -11.18 -11.85
N ALA A 208 3.56 -11.90 -12.00
CA ALA A 208 2.21 -11.38 -11.82
C ALA A 208 1.47 -12.35 -10.91
N GLN A 209 0.84 -11.84 -9.86
CA GLN A 209 -0.06 -12.61 -9.00
C GLN A 209 -1.38 -11.86 -8.88
N GLU A 210 -2.47 -12.60 -8.78
CA GLU A 210 -3.79 -12.04 -8.50
C GLU A 210 -4.21 -12.51 -7.11
N ILE A 211 -4.67 -11.55 -6.30
CA ILE A 211 -5.21 -11.79 -4.97
C ILE A 211 -6.58 -11.13 -4.86
N SER A 212 -7.32 -11.44 -3.81
CA SER A 212 -8.57 -10.74 -3.48
C SER A 212 -8.60 -10.31 -2.01
N THR A 213 -9.25 -9.19 -1.72
CA THR A 213 -9.52 -8.81 -0.33
C THR A 213 -10.58 -9.74 0.29
N ALA A 214 -10.58 -9.84 1.63
CA ALA A 214 -11.35 -10.86 2.34
C ALA A 214 -12.85 -10.55 2.45
N GLY A 215 -13.25 -9.30 2.26
CA GLY A 215 -14.61 -8.82 2.42
C GLY A 215 -15.58 -9.32 1.34
N PRO A 216 -16.90 -9.19 1.57
CA PRO A 216 -17.92 -9.59 0.60
C PRO A 216 -17.74 -8.86 -0.74
N GLY A 217 -17.63 -9.62 -1.83
CA GLY A 217 -17.37 -9.05 -3.16
C GLY A 217 -16.00 -8.37 -3.29
N GLY A 218 -15.01 -8.79 -2.49
CA GLY A 218 -13.70 -8.16 -2.32
C GLY A 218 -13.01 -7.70 -3.61
N LEU A 219 -12.17 -6.69 -3.45
CA LEU A 219 -11.37 -6.10 -4.52
C LEU A 219 -10.48 -7.17 -5.18
N LYS A 220 -10.51 -7.20 -6.51
CA LYS A 220 -9.53 -7.96 -7.30
C LYS A 220 -8.26 -7.13 -7.41
N VAL A 221 -7.14 -7.69 -6.96
CA VAL A 221 -5.85 -7.00 -6.93
C VAL A 221 -4.81 -7.80 -7.70
N ALA A 222 -4.22 -7.20 -8.71
CA ALA A 222 -3.09 -7.76 -9.44
C ALA A 222 -1.78 -7.12 -8.97
N ILE A 223 -0.82 -7.96 -8.58
CA ILE A 223 0.51 -7.53 -8.14
C ILE A 223 1.51 -7.86 -9.25
N TYR A 224 2.14 -6.84 -9.80
CA TYR A 224 3.18 -6.99 -10.81
C TYR A 224 4.53 -6.67 -10.18
N SER A 225 5.52 -7.54 -10.39
CA SER A 225 6.88 -7.28 -9.92
C SER A 225 7.91 -7.61 -10.98
N LYS A 226 9.04 -6.93 -10.92
CA LYS A 226 10.22 -7.23 -11.73
C LYS A 226 11.47 -7.27 -10.86
N SER A 227 12.40 -8.13 -11.25
CA SER A 227 13.75 -8.16 -10.68
C SER A 227 14.65 -7.13 -11.37
N GLU A 228 15.74 -6.74 -10.70
CA GLU A 228 16.81 -5.95 -11.32
C GLU A 228 17.35 -6.60 -12.61
N LYS A 229 17.46 -7.94 -12.63
CA LYS A 229 18.04 -8.69 -13.76
C LYS A 229 17.20 -8.60 -15.02
N SER A 230 15.90 -8.31 -14.91
CA SER A 230 14.99 -8.17 -16.06
C SER A 230 15.41 -7.06 -17.03
N ARG A 231 16.08 -6.01 -16.51
CA ARG A 231 16.36 -4.76 -17.24
C ARG A 231 15.13 -4.08 -17.83
N TYR A 232 13.93 -4.48 -17.40
CA TYR A 232 12.67 -3.94 -17.91
C TYR A 232 12.31 -2.63 -17.22
N GLU A 233 11.72 -1.73 -17.99
CA GLU A 233 11.04 -0.54 -17.52
C GLU A 233 9.63 -0.98 -17.05
N ILE A 234 9.31 -0.84 -15.75
CA ILE A 234 8.07 -1.38 -15.17
C ILE A 234 6.78 -0.90 -15.87
N TYR A 235 6.70 0.37 -16.28
CA TYR A 235 5.50 0.95 -16.89
C TYR A 235 5.23 0.37 -18.28
N ARG A 236 6.13 0.54 -19.25
CA ARG A 236 5.95 0.08 -20.64
C ARG A 236 6.10 -1.42 -20.78
N ARG A 237 7.16 -2.01 -20.21
CA ARG A 237 7.55 -3.40 -20.49
C ARG A 237 6.81 -4.41 -19.61
N VAL A 238 6.21 -3.97 -18.50
CA VAL A 238 5.39 -4.82 -17.63
C VAL A 238 3.94 -4.35 -17.65
N LEU A 239 3.63 -3.14 -17.14
CA LEU A 239 2.25 -2.71 -16.90
C LEU A 239 1.46 -2.52 -18.20
N VAL A 240 1.90 -1.71 -19.15
CA VAL A 240 1.22 -1.52 -20.45
C VAL A 240 1.05 -2.85 -21.20
N LYS A 241 2.04 -3.76 -21.12
CA LYS A 241 1.93 -5.08 -21.74
C LYS A 241 0.90 -5.98 -21.06
N LYS A 242 0.82 -5.95 -19.72
CA LYS A 242 -0.09 -6.79 -18.94
C LYS A 242 -1.52 -6.25 -18.96
N LEU A 243 -1.68 -4.94 -18.81
CA LEU A 243 -2.97 -4.25 -18.86
C LEU A 243 -3.53 -4.16 -20.29
N LYS A 244 -2.67 -4.25 -21.31
CA LYS A 244 -3.03 -4.20 -22.74
C LYS A 244 -3.76 -2.93 -23.18
N THR A 245 -3.67 -1.85 -22.42
CA THR A 245 -4.34 -0.56 -22.65
C THR A 245 -3.36 0.60 -22.44
N SER A 246 -3.74 1.82 -22.81
CA SER A 246 -2.97 3.01 -22.47
C SER A 246 -3.08 3.29 -20.97
N ILE A 247 -2.12 4.04 -20.43
CA ILE A 247 -2.10 4.41 -19.02
C ILE A 247 -1.89 5.92 -18.87
N LYS A 248 -2.56 6.52 -17.87
CA LYS A 248 -2.20 7.84 -17.35
C LYS A 248 -1.38 7.65 -16.09
N VAL A 249 -0.27 8.38 -15.96
CA VAL A 249 0.71 8.17 -14.89
C VAL A 249 0.98 9.46 -14.13
N TRP A 250 0.72 9.45 -12.82
CA TRP A 250 1.21 10.44 -11.88
C TRP A 250 2.52 9.95 -11.27
N THR A 251 3.59 10.69 -11.53
CA THR A 251 4.93 10.23 -11.18
C THR A 251 5.90 11.39 -11.18
N THR A 252 6.88 11.37 -10.27
CA THR A 252 8.04 12.26 -10.39
C THR A 252 8.81 11.91 -11.66
N ARG A 253 9.35 12.93 -12.33
CA ARG A 253 9.91 12.80 -13.68
C ARG A 253 11.41 13.02 -13.67
N ASP A 254 12.11 12.30 -14.54
CA ASP A 254 13.43 12.70 -14.99
C ASP A 254 13.33 13.50 -16.31
N LYS A 255 14.45 14.05 -16.78
CA LYS A 255 14.49 14.79 -18.06
C LYS A 255 14.47 13.89 -19.31
N THR A 256 14.40 12.57 -19.13
CA THR A 256 14.67 11.60 -20.20
C THR A 256 13.43 10.87 -20.69
N LEU A 257 12.55 10.43 -19.78
CA LEU A 257 11.31 9.76 -20.13
C LEU A 257 10.17 10.79 -20.23
N LYS A 258 9.44 10.76 -21.34
CA LYS A 258 8.30 11.65 -21.65
C LYS A 258 7.06 10.81 -21.92
N SER A 259 5.91 11.46 -22.08
CA SER A 259 4.71 10.83 -22.64
C SER A 259 5.06 10.10 -23.94
N ASP A 260 4.73 8.82 -24.01
CA ASP A 260 5.14 7.93 -25.10
C ASP A 260 3.90 7.33 -25.77
N CYS A 261 3.60 7.84 -26.96
CA CYS A 261 2.42 7.46 -27.74
C CYS A 261 2.75 6.72 -29.04
N ARG A 262 3.91 6.06 -29.08
CA ARG A 262 4.42 5.38 -30.30
C ARG A 262 3.64 4.12 -30.67
N ILE A 263 2.85 3.55 -29.75
CA ILE A 263 2.07 2.33 -30.01
C ILE A 263 0.60 2.68 -29.95
N LEU A 264 -0.11 2.43 -31.06
CA LEU A 264 -1.55 2.63 -31.15
C LEU A 264 -2.26 1.93 -29.97
N ASN A 265 -3.08 2.69 -29.25
CA ASN A 265 -3.88 2.25 -28.09
C ASN A 265 -3.08 1.69 -26.90
N ARG A 266 -1.77 1.94 -26.83
CA ARG A 266 -0.88 1.53 -25.72
C ARG A 266 0.09 2.65 -25.36
N ASN A 267 -0.49 3.81 -25.06
CA ASN A 267 0.24 5.02 -24.76
C ASN A 267 0.58 5.12 -23.27
N ILE A 268 1.66 5.82 -22.96
CA ILE A 268 1.95 6.30 -21.61
C ILE A 268 1.74 7.81 -21.63
N LYS A 269 0.69 8.28 -20.95
CA LYS A 269 0.34 9.71 -20.85
C LYS A 269 0.70 10.19 -19.45
N LEU A 270 1.56 11.19 -19.34
CA LEU A 270 1.98 11.67 -18.02
C LEU A 270 1.02 12.76 -17.53
N VAL A 271 0.50 12.60 -16.30
CA VAL A 271 -0.44 13.56 -15.68
C VAL A 271 0.27 14.88 -15.38
N THR A 272 -0.36 16.00 -15.73
CA THR A 272 0.21 17.34 -15.50
C THR A 272 0.05 17.77 -14.04
N SER A 273 1.05 18.46 -13.52
CA SER A 273 1.01 19.14 -12.22
C SER A 273 0.31 20.50 -12.36
N PRO A 274 -0.45 20.98 -11.36
CA PRO A 274 -0.83 20.29 -10.12
C PRO A 274 -2.06 19.37 -10.31
N ILE A 275 -2.26 18.46 -9.36
CA ILE A 275 -3.50 17.70 -9.20
C ILE A 275 -4.25 18.16 -7.94
N THR A 276 -5.55 17.85 -7.85
CA THR A 276 -6.38 18.18 -6.68
C THR A 276 -7.04 16.91 -6.15
N ILE A 277 -6.72 16.52 -4.92
CA ILE A 277 -7.28 15.37 -4.21
C ILE A 277 -8.36 15.89 -3.26
N GLY A 278 -9.62 15.70 -3.61
CA GLY A 278 -10.73 16.36 -2.90
C GLY A 278 -10.64 17.87 -3.07
N ASP A 279 -10.23 18.57 -2.01
CA ASP A 279 -9.97 20.02 -1.96
C ASP A 279 -8.47 20.34 -1.70
N HIS A 280 -7.59 19.33 -1.67
CA HIS A 280 -6.16 19.51 -1.42
C HIS A 280 -5.36 19.48 -2.72
N ALA A 281 -4.60 20.54 -2.99
CA ALA A 281 -3.68 20.57 -4.13
C ALA A 281 -2.41 19.76 -3.84
N SER A 282 -1.86 19.11 -4.87
CA SER A 282 -0.58 18.41 -4.83
C SER A 282 0.22 18.69 -6.10
N SER A 283 1.52 18.87 -5.96
CA SER A 283 2.44 19.12 -7.07
C SER A 283 3.49 18.01 -7.19
N LEU A 284 4.06 17.83 -8.39
CA LEU A 284 5.10 16.82 -8.62
C LEU A 284 6.36 17.00 -7.76
N GLU A 285 6.66 18.23 -7.34
CA GLU A 285 7.83 18.56 -6.52
C GLU A 285 7.61 18.22 -5.04
N SER A 286 6.35 18.18 -4.62
CA SER A 286 5.95 17.98 -3.23
C SER A 286 5.31 16.62 -2.99
N ASP A 287 4.97 15.86 -4.03
CA ASP A 287 4.36 14.53 -3.93
C ASP A 287 5.34 13.42 -4.31
N VAL A 288 5.52 12.43 -3.42
CA VAL A 288 6.40 11.29 -3.70
C VAL A 288 5.64 10.04 -4.12
N SER A 289 4.31 10.09 -4.14
CA SER A 289 3.49 8.98 -4.61
C SER A 289 3.66 8.77 -6.11
N GLN A 290 3.52 7.51 -6.52
CA GLN A 290 3.58 7.12 -7.92
C GLN A 290 2.40 6.20 -8.17
N TRP A 291 1.52 6.61 -9.06
CA TRP A 291 0.34 5.83 -9.40
C TRP A 291 -0.03 5.99 -10.86
N LEU A 292 -0.81 5.04 -11.35
CA LEU A 292 -1.33 5.08 -12.70
C LEU A 292 -2.76 4.58 -12.76
N ILE A 293 -3.43 4.91 -13.86
CA ILE A 293 -4.75 4.40 -14.20
C ILE A 293 -4.80 3.95 -15.66
N SER A 294 -5.66 2.98 -15.97
CA SER A 294 -5.92 2.53 -17.35
C SER A 294 -6.76 3.53 -18.14
N ASP A 295 -6.47 3.71 -19.44
CA ASP A 295 -7.17 4.66 -20.32
C ASP A 295 -7.43 4.03 -21.71
N PRO A 296 -8.63 3.47 -21.99
CA PRO A 296 -9.77 3.29 -21.09
C PRO A 296 -9.56 2.11 -20.13
N GLY A 297 -10.39 2.03 -19.09
CA GLY A 297 -10.48 0.87 -18.19
C GLY A 297 -10.99 1.24 -16.81
N ASN A 298 -10.74 0.37 -15.83
CA ASN A 298 -11.20 0.46 -14.44
C ASN A 298 -10.09 0.11 -13.44
N LYS A 299 -8.82 0.24 -13.86
CA LYS A 299 -7.67 -0.19 -13.07
C LYS A 299 -6.93 1.02 -12.54
N PHE A 300 -6.68 1.00 -11.24
CA PHE A 300 -5.78 1.92 -10.53
C PHE A 300 -4.58 1.13 -10.03
N CYS A 301 -3.36 1.65 -10.16
CA CYS A 301 -2.18 1.00 -9.60
C CYS A 301 -1.30 1.97 -8.83
N ALA A 302 -0.83 1.57 -7.65
CA ALA A 302 0.31 2.18 -6.97
C ALA A 302 1.61 1.51 -7.41
N VAL A 303 2.66 2.29 -7.66
CA VAL A 303 3.96 1.80 -8.12
C VAL A 303 5.03 2.28 -7.16
N ASP A 304 6.01 1.45 -6.81
CA ASP A 304 7.08 1.85 -5.88
C ASP A 304 8.19 2.67 -6.54
N LYS A 305 8.26 2.65 -7.88
CA LYS A 305 9.28 3.32 -8.68
C LYS A 305 8.75 4.51 -9.47
N PRO A 306 9.49 5.63 -9.50
CA PRO A 306 9.17 6.72 -10.40
C PRO A 306 9.46 6.35 -11.86
N TYR A 307 8.87 7.10 -12.79
CA TYR A 307 9.07 6.95 -14.22
C TYR A 307 10.39 7.57 -14.67
N HIS A 308 11.50 6.99 -14.19
CA HIS A 308 12.86 7.37 -14.53
C HIS A 308 13.53 6.30 -15.38
N LYS A 309 14.54 6.63 -16.18
CA LYS A 309 15.30 5.64 -16.96
C LYS A 309 16.14 4.70 -16.09
N SER A 310 16.62 5.20 -14.95
CA SER A 310 17.47 4.47 -14.00
C SER A 310 16.80 3.23 -13.42
N GLN A 311 15.47 3.27 -13.21
CA GLN A 311 14.72 2.15 -12.62
C GLN A 311 14.82 0.86 -13.42
N THR A 312 15.18 0.89 -14.71
CA THR A 312 15.41 -0.32 -15.51
C THR A 312 16.43 -1.25 -14.85
N LYS A 313 17.37 -0.71 -14.07
CA LYS A 313 18.41 -1.45 -13.35
C LYS A 313 18.05 -1.74 -11.89
N GLU A 314 16.78 -1.56 -11.51
CA GLU A 314 16.30 -1.72 -10.15
C GLU A 314 15.12 -2.71 -10.12
N PRO A 315 14.85 -3.40 -9.01
CA PRO A 315 13.60 -4.12 -8.84
C PRO A 315 12.43 -3.13 -8.70
N ALA A 316 11.22 -3.56 -9.01
CA ALA A 316 10.00 -2.74 -8.84
C ALA A 316 8.78 -3.61 -8.56
N ILE A 317 7.78 -3.02 -7.92
CA ILE A 317 6.46 -3.60 -7.67
C ILE A 317 5.36 -2.59 -7.99
N ALA A 318 4.25 -3.10 -8.50
CA ALA A 318 3.02 -2.36 -8.70
C ALA A 318 1.83 -3.16 -8.17
N VAL A 319 0.98 -2.50 -7.41
CA VAL A 319 -0.26 -3.08 -6.85
C VAL A 319 -1.43 -2.43 -7.58
N CYS A 320 -2.11 -3.22 -8.40
CA CYS A 320 -3.21 -2.78 -9.26
C CYS A 320 -4.55 -3.28 -8.76
N ILE A 321 -5.46 -2.36 -8.44
CA ILE A 321 -6.83 -2.63 -8.01
C ILE A 321 -7.74 -2.50 -9.23
N ASP A 322 -8.60 -3.50 -9.44
CA ASP A 322 -9.64 -3.53 -10.45
C ASP A 322 -10.98 -3.14 -9.79
N ASP A 323 -11.27 -1.84 -9.78
CA ASP A 323 -12.49 -1.28 -9.23
C ASP A 323 -12.83 0.05 -9.91
N ALA A 324 -14.05 0.14 -10.46
CA ALA A 324 -14.48 1.29 -11.23
C ALA A 324 -14.62 2.57 -10.38
N THR A 325 -14.93 2.43 -9.09
CA THR A 325 -15.14 3.57 -8.18
C THR A 325 -13.81 4.20 -7.82
N ILE A 326 -12.83 3.38 -7.37
CA ILE A 326 -11.46 3.80 -7.08
C ILE A 326 -10.84 4.40 -8.35
N PHE A 327 -10.93 3.69 -9.48
CA PHE A 327 -10.46 4.21 -10.76
C PHE A 327 -11.07 5.57 -11.09
N GLY A 328 -12.39 5.74 -10.91
CA GLY A 328 -13.12 6.97 -11.18
C GLY A 328 -12.51 8.16 -10.43
N HIS A 329 -12.22 8.01 -9.14
CA HIS A 329 -11.58 9.07 -8.33
C HIS A 329 -10.21 9.46 -8.85
N PHE A 330 -9.34 8.50 -9.15
CA PHE A 330 -8.01 8.79 -9.70
C PHE A 330 -8.07 9.33 -11.13
N ASN A 331 -9.07 8.94 -11.92
CA ASN A 331 -9.29 9.50 -13.25
C ASN A 331 -9.76 10.96 -13.21
N LEU A 332 -10.54 11.35 -12.19
CA LEU A 332 -10.89 12.75 -11.95
C LEU A 332 -9.67 13.59 -11.54
N ILE A 333 -8.80 13.04 -10.69
CA ILE A 333 -7.56 13.71 -10.26
C ILE A 333 -6.56 13.83 -11.42
N GLY A 334 -6.44 12.79 -12.26
CA GLY A 334 -5.50 12.70 -13.36
C GLY A 334 -6.07 13.04 -14.75
N GLN A 335 -7.04 13.96 -14.83
CA GLN A 335 -7.70 14.31 -16.09
C GLN A 335 -6.75 14.92 -17.11
N ASN A 336 -5.91 15.86 -16.64
CA ASN A 336 -5.00 16.62 -17.48
C ASN A 336 -3.69 15.85 -17.69
N VAL A 337 -3.30 15.69 -18.95
CA VAL A 337 -2.11 14.94 -19.35
C VAL A 337 -1.27 15.75 -20.33
N GLU A 338 0.03 15.52 -20.31
CA GLU A 338 0.94 16.13 -21.25
C GLU A 338 0.72 15.61 -22.67
N ASN A 339 1.03 16.47 -23.62
CA ASN A 339 1.10 16.09 -25.02
C ASN A 339 2.13 14.98 -25.22
N CYS A 340 1.82 14.07 -26.15
CA CYS A 340 2.73 13.04 -26.60
C CYS A 340 4.00 13.69 -27.21
N ALA A 341 5.16 13.15 -26.86
CA ALA A 341 6.46 13.61 -27.36
C ALA A 341 6.92 12.85 -28.61
#